data_AF-G7IL14-F1
#
_entry.id   AF-G7IL14-F1
#
_cell.length_a   1.000
_cell.length_b   1.000
_cell.length_c   1.000
_cell.angle_alpha   90.00
_cell.angle_beta   90.00
_cell.angle_gamma   90.00
#
_symmetry.space_group_name_H-M   'P 1'
#
loop_
_entity.id
_entity.type
_entity.pdbx_description
1 polymer ?
#
loop_
_entity_poly.entity_id
_entity_poly.type
_entity_poly.pdbx_seq_one_letter_code
_entity_poly.pdbx_strand_id
1 'polypeptide(L)' 'MLKAFQAVAVVGSEVDKLCDRVLALDVAVNGGTTVSDKEFIVTTELLMRKLLEQIYTWSIISLNDQA' A
#
# COMPACT_ATOMS: atom_id res chain seq x y z
N MET A 1 -9.65 13.05 -15.44
CA MET A 1 -8.81 13.59 -14.34
C MET A 1 -9.33 13.45 -12.88
N LEU A 2 -10.45 14.03 -12.43
CA LEU A 2 -10.85 14.03 -10.99
C LEU A 2 -10.96 12.62 -10.33
N LYS A 3 -11.46 11.64 -11.09
CA LYS A 3 -11.55 10.23 -10.67
C LYS A 3 -10.18 9.59 -10.45
N ALA A 4 -9.17 10.02 -11.22
CA ALA A 4 -7.79 9.55 -11.08
C ALA A 4 -7.19 9.99 -9.75
N PHE A 5 -7.35 11.28 -9.42
CA PHE A 5 -6.90 11.82 -8.14
C PHE A 5 -7.60 11.15 -6.95
N GLN A 6 -8.90 10.86 -7.08
CA GLN A 6 -9.62 10.15 -6.03
C GLN A 6 -9.12 8.72 -5.84
N ALA A 7 -8.88 7.98 -6.93
CA ALA A 7 -8.34 6.62 -6.84
C ALA A 7 -6.92 6.60 -6.25
N VAL A 8 -6.06 7.54 -6.66
CA VAL A 8 -4.71 7.70 -6.07
C VAL A 8 -4.79 8.08 -4.59
N ALA A 9 -5.72 8.96 -4.19
CA ALA A 9 -5.90 9.34 -2.78
C ALA A 9 -6.36 8.16 -1.92
N VAL A 10 -7.23 7.28 -2.43
CA VAL A 10 -7.67 6.06 -1.73
C VAL A 10 -6.48 5.12 -1.53
N VAL A 11 -5.75 4.81 -2.60
CA VAL A 11 -4.54 3.95 -2.52
C VAL A 11 -3.51 4.55 -1.58
N GLY A 12 -3.30 5.88 -1.63
CA GLY A 12 -2.40 6.59 -0.72
C GLY A 12 -2.77 6.40 0.75
N SER A 13 -4.06 6.58 1.10
CA SER A 13 -4.54 6.39 2.47
C SER A 13 -4.39 4.96 2.99
N GLU A 14 -4.39 3.97 2.10
CA GLU A 14 -4.19 2.57 2.47
C GLU A 14 -2.71 2.23 2.60
N VAL A 15 -1.85 2.82 1.77
CA VAL A 15 -0.39 2.73 1.91
C VAL A 15 0.05 3.37 3.22
N ASP A 16 -0.49 4.53 3.60
CA ASP A 16 -0.19 5.20 4.88
C ASP A 16 -0.46 4.28 6.07
N LYS A 17 -1.60 3.59 6.09
CA LYS A 17 -1.94 2.60 7.13
C LYS A 17 -0.97 1.41 7.17
N LEU A 18 -0.49 0.98 6.00
CA LEU A 18 0.50 -0.09 5.92
C LEU A 18 1.88 0.39 6.41
N CYS A 19 2.23 1.65 6.14
CA CYS A 19 3.44 2.28 6.70
C CYS A 19 3.38 2.34 8.23
N ASP A 20 2.25 2.72 8.82
CA ASP A 20 2.06 2.69 10.28
C ASP A 20 2.26 1.29 10.85
N ARG A 21 1.76 0.27 10.15
CA ARG A 21 1.97 -1.14 10.54
C ARG A 21 3.44 -1.54 10.47
N VAL A 22 4.16 -1.15 9.41
CA VAL A 22 5.61 -1.38 9.29
C VAL A 22 6.37 -0.70 10.42
N LEU A 23 6.03 0.55 10.76
CA LEU A 23 6.65 1.29 11.87
C LEU A 23 6.41 0.59 13.20
N ALA A 24 5.20 0.07 13.44
CA ALA A 24 4.90 -0.69 14.65
C ALA A 24 5.73 -1.99 14.74
N LEU A 25 5.91 -2.69 13.61
CA LEU A 25 6.76 -3.88 13.56
C LEU A 25 8.23 -3.54 13.81
N ASP A 26 8.74 -2.45 13.23
CA ASP A 26 10.11 -1.98 13.45
C ASP A 26 10.37 -1.63 14.93
N VAL A 27 9.45 -0.89 15.57
CA VAL A 27 9.52 -0.59 17.00
C VAL A 27 9.51 -1.87 17.84
N ALA A 28 8.65 -2.84 17.52
CA ALA A 28 8.56 -4.10 18.26
C ALA A 28 9.87 -4.91 18.16
N VAL A 29 10.42 -5.05 16.96
CA VAL A 29 11.69 -5.77 16.70
C VAL A 29 12.85 -5.06 17.39
N ASN A 30 12.99 -3.75 17.21
CA ASN A 30 14.05 -2.96 17.84
C ASN A 30 13.92 -2.93 19.38
N GLY A 31 12.69 -3.08 19.90
CA GLY A 31 12.41 -3.27 21.32
C GLY A 31 12.68 -4.70 21.85
N GLY A 32 13.18 -5.61 21.02
CA GLY A 32 13.51 -6.99 21.39
C GLY A 32 12.30 -7.93 21.46
N THR A 33 11.15 -7.53 20.95
CA THR A 33 9.96 -8.40 20.85
C THR A 33 10.15 -9.38 19.70
N THR A 34 10.00 -10.68 19.97
CA THR A 34 9.96 -11.69 18.91
C THR A 34 8.66 -11.58 18.12
N VAL A 35 8.75 -11.06 16.91
CA VAL A 35 7.64 -10.97 15.95
C VAL A 35 7.65 -12.19 15.04
N SER A 36 6.47 -12.74 14.72
CA SER A 36 6.36 -13.86 13.79
C SER A 36 6.69 -13.43 12.35
N ASP A 37 7.44 -14.25 11.63
CA ASP A 37 7.71 -14.09 10.18
C ASP A 37 6.44 -13.83 9.35
N LYS A 38 5.31 -14.40 9.78
CA LYS A 38 4.01 -14.21 9.14
C LYS A 38 3.59 -12.74 9.10
N GLU A 39 3.89 -11.94 10.12
CA GLU A 39 3.53 -10.53 10.15
C GLU A 39 4.27 -9.72 9.08
N PHE A 40 5.54 -10.06 8.81
CA PHE A 40 6.31 -9.45 7.74
C PHE A 40 5.81 -9.87 6.35
N ILE A 41 5.51 -11.17 6.18
CA ILE A 41 4.97 -11.69 4.92
C ILE A 41 3.63 -11.02 4.60
N VAL A 42 2.70 -11.00 5.56
CA VAL A 42 1.38 -10.38 5.35
C VAL A 42 1.50 -8.89 5.05
N THR A 43 2.36 -8.17 5.77
CA THR A 43 2.56 -6.72 5.52
C THR A 43 3.16 -6.47 4.13
N THR A 44 4.12 -7.30 3.72
CA THR A 44 4.74 -7.23 2.39
C THR A 44 3.74 -7.55 1.27
N GLU A 45 2.93 -8.59 1.42
CA GLU A 45 1.89 -8.94 0.44
C GLU A 45 0.85 -7.83 0.28
N LEU A 46 0.43 -7.20 1.37
CA LEU A 46 -0.52 -6.09 1.32
C LEU A 46 0.08 -4.87 0.59
N LEU A 47 1.35 -4.54 0.85
CA LEU A 47 2.06 -3.48 0.12
C LEU A 47 2.17 -3.80 -1.38
N MET A 48 2.52 -5.04 -1.74
CA MET A 48 2.58 -5.47 -3.14
C MET A 48 1.23 -5.38 -3.84
N ARG A 49 0.13 -5.73 -3.16
CA ARG A 49 -1.23 -5.58 -3.72
C ARG A 49 -1.55 -4.13 -4.02
N LYS A 50 -1.20 -3.20 -3.13
CA LYS A 50 -1.42 -1.76 -3.36
C LYS A 50 -0.56 -1.21 -4.49
N LEU A 51 0.67 -1.68 -4.63
CA LEU A 51 1.54 -1.33 -5.77
C LEU A 51 0.94 -1.82 -7.11
N LEU A 52 0.44 -3.06 -7.15
CA LEU A 52 -0.24 -3.58 -8.33
C LEU A 52 -1.51 -2.79 -8.64
N GLU A 53 -2.35 -2.53 -7.64
CA GLU A 53 -3.59 -1.75 -7.78
C GLU A 53 -3.31 -0.35 -8.33
N GLN A 54 -2.25 0.32 -7.86
CA GLN A 54 -1.78 1.58 -8.39
C GLN A 54 -1.50 1.45 -9.89
N ILE A 55 -0.68 0.49 -10.32
CA ILE A 55 -0.31 0.28 -11.74
C ILE A 55 -1.55 0.05 -12.62
N TYR A 56 -2.51 -0.78 -12.19
CA TYR A 56 -3.75 -1.00 -12.94
C TYR A 56 -4.60 0.26 -13.02
N THR A 57 -4.70 1.01 -11.93
CA THR A 57 -5.43 2.27 -11.85
C THR A 57 -4.87 3.28 -12.85
N TRP A 58 -3.54 3.44 -12.93
CA TRP A 58 -2.89 4.29 -13.94
C TRP A 58 -3.20 3.85 -15.38
N SER A 59 -3.20 2.54 -15.65
CA SER A 59 -3.53 2.00 -16.99
C SER A 59 -4.98 2.33 -17.41
N ILE A 60 -5.94 2.12 -16.51
CA ILE A 60 -7.36 2.41 -16.77
C ILE A 60 -7.59 3.91 -16.97
N ILE A 61 -6.97 4.75 -16.15
CA ILE A 61 -7.06 6.21 -16.28
C ILE A 61 -6.46 6.68 -17.61
N SER A 62 -5.28 6.15 -17.98
CA SER A 62 -4.60 6.50 -19.23
C SER A 62 -5.44 6.15 -20.46
N LEU A 63 -6.18 5.03 -20.43
CA LEU A 63 -7.09 4.64 -21.51
C LEU A 63 -8.33 5.55 -21.57
N ASN A 64 -8.79 6.05 -20.43
CA ASN A 64 -10.04 6.81 -20.32
C ASN A 64 -9.86 8.34 -20.44
N ASP A 65 -8.63 8.86 -20.42
CA ASP A 65 -8.31 10.27 -20.73
C ASP A 65 -8.04 10.47 -22.25
N GLN A 66 -7.99 9.40 -23.05
CA GLN A 66 -7.84 9.43 -24.52
C GLN A 66 -9.15 9.26 -25.31
N ALA A 67 -10.28 9.06 -24.62
CA ALA A 67 -11.63 8.94 -25.19
C ALA A 67 -12.48 10.16 -24.84
#